data_AF-A0A1F7LT54-F1
#
_entry.id   AF-A0A1F7LT54-F1
#
_cell.length_a   1.000
_cell.length_b   1.000
_cell.length_c   1.000
_cell.angle_alpha   90.00
_cell.angle_beta   90.00
_cell.angle_gamma   90.00
#
_symmetry.space_group_name_H-M   'P 1'
#
loop_
_entity.id
_entity.type
_entity.pdbx_description
1 polymer ?
#
loop_
_entity_poly.entity_id
_entity_poly.type
_entity_poly.pdbx_seq_one_letter_code
_entity_poly.pdbx_strand_id
1 'polypeptide(L)'
;MGVDVHGRDSTKAACRAVSDAIRHSSLPLLQTYLEGGGRILIDVTVGVPDPDSVDIEQVQRELPLGEVTVCPVDGGLRVPGADTLIACAAITVLVED
;
A
#
# COMPACT_ATOMS: atom_id res chain seq x y z
N MET A 1 8.68 -2.01 1.02
CA MET A 1 9.32 -0.73 0.65
C MET A 1 9.27 -0.56 -0.84
N GLY A 2 9.01 0.66 -1.33
CA GLY A 2 8.91 0.97 -2.75
C GLY A 2 9.72 2.20 -3.10
N VAL A 3 10.20 2.27 -4.34
CA VAL A 3 11.05 3.38 -4.80
C VAL A 3 10.59 3.82 -6.18
N ASP A 4 10.44 5.12 -6.39
CA ASP A 4 10.48 5.71 -7.73
C ASP A 4 11.81 6.44 -7.90
N VAL A 5 12.56 6.13 -8.95
CA VAL A 5 13.97 6.57 -9.07
C VAL A 5 14.11 7.88 -9.85
N HIS A 6 13.15 8.20 -10.71
CA HIS A 6 13.28 9.30 -11.68
C HIS A 6 12.02 10.12 -11.91
N GLY A 7 10.86 9.69 -11.45
CA GLY A 7 9.58 10.33 -11.77
C GLY A 7 9.14 11.38 -10.75
N ARG A 8 9.74 11.41 -9.56
CA ARG A 8 9.19 12.10 -8.38
C ARG A 8 7.73 11.69 -8.13
N ASP A 9 7.41 10.44 -8.43
CA ASP A 9 6.06 9.90 -8.43
C ASP A 9 5.79 9.15 -7.12
N SER A 10 5.12 9.85 -6.20
CA SER A 10 4.75 9.32 -4.88
C SER A 10 3.80 8.13 -4.99
N THR A 11 2.89 8.14 -5.97
CA THR A 11 1.97 7.04 -6.24
C THR A 11 2.73 5.78 -6.65
N LYS A 12 3.65 5.88 -7.60
CA LYS A 12 4.45 4.74 -8.05
C LYS A 12 5.33 4.18 -6.95
N ALA A 13 5.92 5.04 -6.11
CA ALA A 13 6.66 4.60 -4.94
C ALA A 13 5.72 3.86 -3.95
N ALA A 14 4.52 4.39 -3.70
CA ALA A 14 3.51 3.79 -2.84
C ALA A 14 3.03 2.42 -3.34
N CYS A 15 2.63 2.29 -4.60
CA CYS A 15 2.20 1.01 -5.19
C CYS A 15 3.28 -0.05 -5.06
N ARG A 16 4.54 0.32 -5.35
CA ARG A 16 5.69 -0.58 -5.17
C ARG A 16 5.87 -1.00 -3.71
N ALA A 17 5.63 -0.10 -2.77
CA ALA A 17 5.75 -0.41 -1.34
C ALA A 17 4.68 -1.40 -0.87
N VAL A 18 3.44 -1.24 -1.34
CA VAL A 18 2.33 -2.16 -1.06
C VAL A 18 2.57 -3.52 -1.70
N SER A 19 2.94 -3.54 -2.98
CA SER A 19 3.28 -4.77 -3.72
C SER A 19 4.39 -5.55 -3.02
N ASP A 20 5.46 -4.87 -2.61
CA ASP A 20 6.58 -5.47 -1.85
C ASP A 20 6.11 -6.06 -0.51
N ALA A 21 5.23 -5.36 0.23
CA ALA A 21 4.75 -5.81 1.53
C ALA A 21 3.92 -7.11 1.45
N ILE A 22 3.10 -7.28 0.41
CA ILE A 22 2.25 -8.47 0.26
C ILE A 22 2.98 -9.65 -0.41
N ARG A 23 3.98 -9.39 -1.25
CA ARG A 23 4.64 -10.41 -2.08
C ARG A 23 5.36 -11.51 -1.31
N HIS A 24 5.69 -11.23 -0.05
CA HIS A 24 6.39 -12.16 0.84
C HIS A 24 5.48 -12.89 1.83
N SER A 25 4.17 -12.65 1.76
CA SER A 25 3.16 -13.23 2.65
C SER A 25 2.15 -14.06 1.85
N SER A 26 1.58 -15.09 2.47
CA SER A 26 0.49 -15.88 1.90
C SER A 26 -0.56 -16.17 2.96
N LEU A 27 -1.79 -15.74 2.71
CA LEU A 27 -2.93 -15.86 3.63
C LEU A 27 -4.15 -16.49 2.92
N PRO A 28 -4.07 -17.75 2.47
CA PRO A 28 -5.11 -18.37 1.66
C PRO A 28 -6.47 -18.48 2.37
N LEU A 29 -6.48 -18.51 3.70
CA LEU A 29 -7.70 -18.60 4.53
C LEU A 29 -8.63 -17.38 4.37
N LEU A 30 -8.09 -16.22 3.96
CA LEU A 30 -8.87 -15.00 3.76
C LEU A 30 -9.94 -15.17 2.67
N GLN A 31 -9.61 -15.90 1.60
CA GLN A 31 -10.57 -16.18 0.53
C GLN A 31 -11.74 -17.01 1.04
N THR A 32 -11.47 -18.05 1.82
CA THR A 32 -12.50 -18.89 2.44
C THR A 32 -13.38 -18.11 3.40
N TYR A 33 -12.80 -17.15 4.13
CA TYR A 33 -13.56 -16.28 5.03
C TYR A 33 -14.58 -15.41 4.28
N LEU A 34 -14.16 -14.80 3.16
CA LEU A 34 -15.07 -14.03 2.29
C LEU A 34 -16.18 -14.90 1.70
N GLU A 35 -15.83 -16.10 1.23
CA GLU A 35 -16.81 -17.05 0.68
C GLU A 35 -17.82 -17.53 1.73
N GLY A 36 -17.41 -17.54 3.01
CA GLY A 36 -18.27 -17.81 4.16
C GLY A 36 -19.20 -16.65 4.55
N GLY A 37 -19.13 -15.51 3.86
CA GLY A 37 -19.93 -14.32 4.12
C GLY A 37 -19.32 -13.33 5.11
N GLY A 38 -18.12 -13.62 5.62
CA GLY A 38 -17.39 -12.68 6.48
C GLY A 38 -16.79 -11.52 5.69
N ARG A 39 -16.38 -10.47 6.40
CA ARG A 39 -15.78 -9.26 5.81
C ARG A 39 -14.29 -9.17 6.12
N ILE A 40 -13.54 -8.65 5.15
CA ILE A 40 -12.11 -8.40 5.31
C ILE A 40 -11.88 -6.91 5.11
N LEU A 41 -11.38 -6.27 6.15
CA LEU A 41 -11.00 -4.87 6.13
C LEU A 41 -9.47 -4.78 6.05
N ILE A 42 -8.96 -3.94 5.16
CA ILE A 42 -7.53 -3.75 4.97
C ILE A 42 -7.20 -2.28 5.13
N ASP A 43 -6.40 -1.97 6.15
CA ASP A 43 -5.86 -0.64 6.37
C ASP A 43 -4.42 -0.59 5.87
N VAL A 44 -4.18 0.25 4.87
CA VAL A 44 -2.87 0.49 4.28
C VAL A 44 -2.39 1.87 4.72
N THR A 45 -1.34 1.92 5.53
CA THR A 45 -0.64 3.18 5.81
C THR A 45 0.60 3.26 4.94
N VAL A 46 0.74 4.35 4.16
CA VAL A 46 1.91 4.58 3.31
C VAL A 46 2.63 5.84 3.75
N GLY A 47 3.83 5.69 4.31
CA GLY A 47 4.74 6.80 4.55
C GLY A 47 5.52 7.14 3.28
N VAL A 48 5.26 8.31 2.69
CA VAL A 48 5.87 8.75 1.42
C VAL A 48 5.97 10.29 1.40
N PRO A 49 6.98 10.87 0.72
CA PRO A 49 7.02 12.32 0.51
C PRO A 49 5.82 12.78 -0.33
N ASP A 50 5.30 13.97 -0.04
CA ASP A 50 4.15 14.53 -0.77
C ASP A 50 2.94 13.56 -0.79
N PRO A 51 2.41 13.18 0.39
CA PRO A 51 1.37 12.16 0.50
C PRO A 51 0.06 12.56 -0.19
N ASP A 52 -0.24 13.86 -0.29
CA ASP A 52 -1.45 14.39 -0.92
C ASP A 52 -1.47 14.17 -2.44
N SER A 53 -0.34 13.88 -3.08
CA SER A 53 -0.27 13.59 -4.52
C SER A 53 -0.45 12.11 -4.87
N VAL A 54 -0.65 11.25 -3.87
CA VAL A 54 -0.85 9.82 -4.06
C VAL A 54 -2.23 9.52 -4.65
N ASP A 55 -2.28 8.79 -5.76
CA ASP A 55 -3.52 8.20 -6.28
C ASP A 55 -3.93 7.00 -5.42
N ILE A 56 -4.86 7.27 -4.50
CA ILE A 56 -5.41 6.29 -3.56
C ILE A 56 -6.01 5.08 -4.28
N GLU A 57 -6.75 5.29 -5.38
CA GLU A 57 -7.38 4.20 -6.11
C GLU A 57 -6.33 3.31 -6.78
N GLN A 58 -5.25 3.90 -7.30
CA GLN A 58 -4.17 3.12 -7.89
C GLN A 58 -3.47 2.25 -6.84
N VAL A 59 -3.25 2.76 -5.64
CA VAL A 59 -2.66 1.98 -4.54
C VAL A 59 -3.60 0.88 -4.07
N GLN A 60 -4.93 1.14 -3.99
CA GLN A 60 -5.92 0.13 -3.62
C GLN A 60 -5.90 -1.09 -4.56
N ARG A 61 -5.69 -0.87 -5.87
CA ARG A 61 -5.66 -1.94 -6.88
C ARG A 61 -4.47 -2.90 -6.75
N GLU A 62 -3.46 -2.58 -5.95
CA GLU A 62 -2.36 -3.49 -5.65
C GLU A 62 -2.78 -4.66 -4.74
N LEU A 63 -3.91 -4.53 -4.03
CA LEU A 63 -4.43 -5.57 -3.14
C LEU A 63 -5.49 -6.43 -3.85
N PRO A 64 -5.40 -7.77 -3.74
CA PRO A 64 -6.22 -8.67 -4.56
C PRO A 64 -7.67 -8.84 -4.06
N LEU A 65 -7.95 -8.53 -2.79
CA LEU A 65 -9.24 -8.76 -2.14
C LEU A 65 -9.41 -7.85 -0.91
N GLY A 66 -10.64 -7.76 -0.41
CA GLY A 66 -11.00 -7.02 0.80
C GLY A 66 -11.46 -5.58 0.55
N GLU A 67 -12.02 -4.98 1.60
CA GLU A 67 -12.38 -3.56 1.66
C GLU A 67 -11.15 -2.76 2.06
N VAL A 68 -10.55 -2.03 1.11
CA VAL A 68 -9.25 -1.38 1.30
C VAL A 68 -9.40 0.10 1.62
N THR A 69 -8.84 0.53 2.75
CA THR A 69 -8.62 1.94 3.08
C THR A 69 -7.14 2.26 2.96
N VAL A 70 -6.78 3.24 2.12
CA VAL A 70 -5.39 3.72 1.99
C VAL A 70 -5.26 5.07 2.67
N CYS A 71 -4.27 5.18 3.55
CA CYS A 71 -3.91 6.38 4.30
C CYS A 71 -2.46 6.76 3.98
N PRO A 72 -2.23 7.59 2.95
CA PRO A 72 -0.94 8.22 2.72
C PRO A 72 -0.64 9.19 3.86
N VAL A 73 0.58 9.14 4.40
CA VAL A 73 1.06 10.04 5.44
C VAL A 73 2.45 10.53 5.08
N ASP A 74 2.82 11.70 5.61
CA ASP A 74 4.18 12.22 5.42
C ASP A 74 5.21 11.23 6.01
N GLY A 75 6.25 10.94 5.24
CA GLY A 75 7.25 9.95 5.62
C GLY A 75 8.10 9.48 4.45
N GLY A 76 8.66 8.28 4.57
CA GLY A 76 9.57 7.75 3.56
C GLY A 76 10.85 8.58 3.42
N LEU A 77 11.34 8.77 2.20
CA LEU A 77 12.51 9.61 1.92
C LEU A 77 12.44 10.25 0.54
N ARG A 78 12.63 11.57 0.48
CA ARG A 78 13.04 12.28 -0.73
C ARG A 78 14.56 12.37 -0.74
N VAL A 79 15.22 11.73 -1.71
CA VAL A 79 16.68 11.72 -1.77
C VAL A 79 17.19 13.12 -2.17
N PRO A 80 18.03 13.78 -1.35
CA PRO A 80 18.55 15.10 -1.68
C PRO A 80 19.35 15.09 -2.99
N GLY A 81 19.07 16.06 -3.87
CA GLY A 81 19.79 16.20 -5.14
C GLY A 81 19.43 15.14 -6.20
N ALA A 82 18.40 14.33 -5.98
CA ALA A 82 17.91 13.35 -6.95
C ALA A 82 16.38 13.40 -7.07
N ASP A 83 15.85 12.74 -8.10
CA ASP A 83 14.42 12.59 -8.33
C ASP A 83 13.83 11.38 -7.59
N THR A 84 14.65 10.68 -6.82
CA THR A 84 14.29 9.45 -6.13
C THR A 84 13.39 9.71 -4.92
N LEU A 85 12.25 9.02 -4.89
CA LEU A 85 11.34 8.92 -3.75
C LEU A 85 11.30 7.47 -3.24
N ILE A 86 11.34 7.32 -1.92
CA ILE A 86 11.21 6.03 -1.23
C ILE A 86 9.94 6.09 -0.37
N ALA A 87 9.13 5.04 -0.45
CA ALA A 87 7.92 4.84 0.34
C ALA A 87 8.03 3.57 1.20
N CYS A 88 7.45 3.64 2.40
CA CYS A 88 7.24 2.49 3.28
C CYS A 88 5.74 2.24 3.44
N ALA A 89 5.32 0.98 3.42
CA ALA A 89 3.94 0.60 3.61
C ALA A 89 3.80 -0.33 4.81
N ALA A 90 2.75 -0.12 5.60
CA ALA A 90 2.27 -1.05 6.62
C ALA A 90 0.84 -1.45 6.24
N ILE A 91 0.55 -2.75 6.28
CA ILE A 91 -0.74 -3.31 5.90
C ILE A 91 -1.28 -4.08 7.10
N THR A 92 -2.43 -3.65 7.61
CA THR A 92 -3.14 -4.31 8.69
C THR A 92 -4.37 -4.99 8.11
N VAL A 93 -4.57 -6.26 8.43
CA VAL A 93 -5.72 -7.05 7.98
C VAL A 93 -6.60 -7.33 9.19
N LEU A 94 -7.88 -6.97 9.09
CA LEU A 94 -8.91 -7.25 10.07
C LEU A 94 -10.01 -8.09 9.41
N VAL A 95 -10.62 -8.94 10.23
CA VAL A 95 -11.56 -9.97 9.81
C VAL A 95 -12.79 -9.85 10.72
N GLU A 96 -13.96 -9.61 10.15
CA GLU A 96 -15.23 -9.37 10.87
C GLU A 96 -16.31 -10.38 10.45
N ASP A 97 -17.03 -10.92 11.43
CA ASP A 97 -18.09 -11.91 11.23
C ASP A 97 -19.40 -11.31 10.67
#